data_AF-A0A078R566-F1
#
_entry.id   AF-A0A078R566-F1
#
_cell.length_a   1.000
_cell.length_b   1.000
_cell.length_c   1.000
_cell.angle_alpha   90.00
_cell.angle_beta   90.00
_cell.angle_gamma   90.00
#
_symmetry.space_group_name_H-M   'P 1'
#
loop_
_entity.id
_entity.type
_entity.pdbx_description
1 polymer ?
#
loop_
_entity_poly.entity_id
_entity_poly.type
_entity_poly.pdbx_seq_one_letter_code
_entity_poly.pdbx_strand_id
1 'polypeptide(L)'
;MGSRFELYPEDLNTLNNNTDLNIASKETCFTKAAEYARKVINESGAMPLTEKEWFGGDSYTTGFNSVLTNSWVWGSIMTTEDVHSYWLNFAGSMCPEQTFGYGNRKWQGYKLIGKKLFDQIPNADWRKTTWIAPEDAHKAPGTKYRTLLTDDDFADMPPYTGIKFRPKNGEMNDYTIGAAVDYPLMRIEEMYLIEAEAIGMSQGLAAGISKLEDFVNTFRYNTSVGSYTCKVNDLKEFQKKVVEQKRIEFWGEGIIFWDYKRLELQVVRGYPGTNAPIGYRFNSIEGYCAPWMNIFISLYENVFNKGAVLNPDPSQAIKEWVE
;
A
#
# COMPACT_ATOMS: atom_id res chain seq x y z
N MET A 1 -2.52 -13.66 -11.18
CA MET A 1 -2.93 -14.65 -12.22
C MET A 1 -3.99 -15.61 -11.68
N GLY A 2 -3.78 -16.32 -10.57
CA GLY A 2 -4.79 -17.25 -10.02
C GLY A 2 -6.19 -16.67 -9.87
N SER A 3 -6.32 -15.46 -9.28
CA SER A 3 -7.61 -14.78 -9.15
C SER A 3 -8.23 -14.36 -10.49
N ARG A 4 -7.42 -14.13 -11.54
CA ARG A 4 -7.93 -13.85 -12.89
C ARG A 4 -8.60 -15.11 -13.46
N PHE A 5 -7.99 -16.28 -13.31
CA PHE A 5 -8.56 -17.54 -13.78
C PHE A 5 -9.75 -18.01 -12.95
N GLU A 6 -9.90 -17.50 -11.73
CA GLU A 6 -11.13 -17.70 -10.95
C GLU A 6 -12.31 -16.91 -11.50
N LEU A 7 -12.08 -15.66 -11.90
CA LEU A 7 -13.12 -14.78 -12.44
C LEU A 7 -13.37 -15.02 -13.95
N TYR A 8 -12.32 -15.40 -14.68
CA TYR A 8 -12.27 -15.55 -16.14
C TYR A 8 -11.50 -16.82 -16.53
N PRO A 9 -12.09 -18.02 -16.36
CA PRO A 9 -11.40 -19.30 -16.59
C PRO A 9 -10.85 -19.46 -18.03
N GLU A 10 -11.50 -18.84 -19.01
CA GLU A 10 -11.10 -18.86 -20.42
C GLU A 10 -9.71 -18.24 -20.68
N ASP A 11 -9.29 -17.29 -19.83
CA ASP A 11 -8.00 -16.62 -19.97
C ASP A 11 -6.81 -17.54 -19.69
N LEU A 12 -7.04 -18.67 -19.01
CA LEU A 12 -6.00 -19.66 -18.78
C LEU A 12 -5.48 -20.24 -20.09
N ASN A 13 -6.39 -20.55 -21.02
CA ASN A 13 -6.04 -21.06 -22.34
C ASN A 13 -5.27 -20.00 -23.15
N THR A 14 -5.72 -18.75 -23.07
CA THR A 14 -5.03 -17.62 -23.71
C THR A 14 -3.61 -17.47 -23.17
N LEU A 15 -3.41 -17.53 -21.84
CA LEU A 15 -2.07 -17.45 -21.25
C LEU A 15 -1.17 -18.60 -21.74
N ASN A 16 -1.65 -19.83 -21.68
CA ASN A 16 -0.85 -21.01 -22.06
C ASN A 16 -0.53 -21.07 -23.55
N ASN A 17 -1.37 -20.49 -24.42
CA ASN A 17 -1.07 -20.40 -25.85
C ASN A 17 0.02 -19.37 -26.19
N ASN A 18 0.32 -18.45 -25.27
CA ASN A 18 1.25 -17.34 -25.48
C ASN A 18 2.47 -17.37 -24.55
N THR A 19 2.53 -18.32 -23.62
CA THR A 19 3.61 -18.40 -22.62
C THR A 19 3.91 -19.85 -22.24
N ASP A 20 5.15 -20.13 -21.85
CA ASP A 20 5.60 -21.46 -21.40
C ASP A 20 5.44 -21.67 -19.88
N LEU A 21 4.51 -20.95 -19.23
CA LEU A 21 4.33 -20.99 -17.78
C LEU A 21 3.74 -22.32 -17.26
N ASN A 22 3.16 -23.13 -18.16
CA ASN A 22 2.62 -24.46 -17.89
C ASN A 22 1.74 -24.48 -16.62
N ILE A 23 0.72 -23.62 -16.59
CA ILE A 23 -0.24 -23.53 -15.49
C ILE A 23 -1.48 -24.34 -15.87
N ALA A 24 -1.75 -25.42 -15.13
CA ALA A 24 -2.85 -26.33 -15.44
C ALA A 24 -4.21 -25.85 -14.91
N SER A 25 -4.22 -25.08 -13.82
CA SER A 25 -5.44 -24.57 -13.18
C SER A 25 -5.16 -23.32 -12.35
N LYS A 26 -6.23 -22.67 -11.85
CA LYS A 26 -6.11 -21.57 -10.88
C LYS A 26 -5.40 -22.02 -9.60
N GLU A 27 -5.70 -23.21 -9.10
CA GLU A 27 -5.07 -23.81 -7.91
C GLU A 27 -3.58 -24.01 -8.14
N THR A 28 -3.19 -24.52 -9.33
CA THR A 28 -1.76 -24.66 -9.67
C THR A 28 -1.06 -23.31 -9.69
N CYS A 29 -1.73 -22.25 -10.17
CA CYS A 29 -1.19 -20.91 -10.13
C CYS A 29 -0.96 -20.42 -8.69
N PHE A 30 -1.92 -20.66 -7.77
CA PHE A 30 -1.77 -20.31 -6.37
C PHE A 30 -0.70 -21.16 -5.67
N THR A 31 -0.63 -22.47 -5.93
CA THR A 31 0.43 -23.33 -5.40
C THR A 31 1.81 -22.83 -5.79
N LYS A 32 2.02 -22.49 -7.08
CA LYS A 32 3.29 -21.89 -7.54
C LYS A 32 3.56 -20.55 -6.87
N ALA A 33 2.55 -19.70 -6.71
CA ALA A 33 2.71 -18.40 -6.02
C ALA A 33 3.17 -18.58 -4.56
N ALA A 34 2.56 -19.53 -3.82
CA ALA A 34 2.99 -19.87 -2.46
C ALA A 34 4.42 -20.44 -2.43
N GLU A 35 4.74 -21.35 -3.35
CA GLU A 35 6.08 -21.95 -3.47
C GLU A 35 7.17 -20.88 -3.70
N TYR A 36 6.98 -20.01 -4.68
CA TYR A 36 7.97 -18.99 -5.01
C TYR A 36 8.06 -17.89 -3.93
N ALA A 37 6.94 -17.49 -3.32
CA ALA A 37 6.97 -16.60 -2.18
C ALA A 37 7.79 -17.20 -1.02
N ARG A 38 7.57 -18.48 -0.70
CA ARG A 38 8.32 -19.19 0.32
C ARG A 38 9.82 -19.32 -0.01
N LYS A 39 10.16 -19.56 -1.28
CA LYS A 39 11.57 -19.56 -1.74
C LYS A 39 12.24 -18.23 -1.46
N VAL A 40 11.61 -17.10 -1.82
CA VAL A 40 12.16 -15.76 -1.53
C VAL A 40 12.29 -15.54 -0.02
N ILE A 41 11.30 -15.92 0.78
CA ILE A 41 11.37 -15.85 2.26
C ILE A 41 12.57 -16.62 2.81
N ASN A 42 12.87 -17.79 2.26
CA ASN A 42 13.94 -18.65 2.77
C ASN A 42 15.33 -18.23 2.25
N GLU A 43 15.43 -17.71 1.02
CA GLU A 43 16.70 -17.54 0.31
C GLU A 43 17.21 -16.10 0.28
N SER A 44 16.34 -15.09 0.43
CA SER A 44 16.73 -13.67 0.31
C SER A 44 17.56 -13.15 1.49
N GLY A 45 17.44 -13.77 2.67
CA GLY A 45 18.00 -13.23 3.92
C GLY A 45 17.26 -12.00 4.48
N ALA A 46 16.27 -11.47 3.75
CA ALA A 46 15.47 -10.33 4.17
C ALA A 46 14.49 -10.73 5.28
N MET A 47 14.20 -9.81 6.20
CA MET A 47 13.24 -10.03 7.29
C MET A 47 12.18 -8.93 7.33
N PRO A 48 10.92 -9.25 7.71
CA PRO A 48 9.90 -8.23 7.90
C PRO A 48 10.37 -7.13 8.85
N LEU A 49 10.04 -5.88 8.53
CA LEU A 49 10.38 -4.71 9.33
C LEU A 49 9.93 -4.90 10.78
N THR A 50 10.81 -4.53 11.70
CA THR A 50 10.43 -4.27 13.08
C THR A 50 9.68 -2.94 13.20
N GLU A 51 8.95 -2.75 14.31
CA GLU A 51 8.33 -1.45 14.63
C GLU A 51 9.35 -0.31 14.58
N LYS A 52 10.55 -0.54 15.12
CA LYS A 52 11.63 0.43 15.16
C LYS A 52 12.10 0.83 13.77
N GLU A 53 12.35 -0.13 12.87
CA GLU A 53 12.78 0.16 11.50
C GLU A 53 11.67 0.85 10.70
N TRP A 54 10.41 0.45 10.89
CA TRP A 54 9.27 1.10 10.24
C TRP A 54 9.21 2.60 10.53
N PHE A 55 9.49 3.00 11.77
CA PHE A 55 9.48 4.41 12.20
C PHE A 55 10.83 5.12 12.02
N GLY A 56 11.83 4.49 11.39
CA GLY A 56 13.10 5.12 11.03
C GLY A 56 14.22 5.02 12.07
N GLY A 57 14.20 4.00 12.91
CA GLY A 57 15.24 3.73 13.90
C GLY A 57 15.11 4.58 15.16
N ASP A 58 16.19 4.65 15.96
CA ASP A 58 16.20 5.44 17.20
C ASP A 58 16.13 6.95 16.94
N SER A 59 16.55 7.38 15.75
CA SER A 59 16.56 8.79 15.33
C SER A 59 15.39 9.18 14.42
N TYR A 60 14.53 8.22 14.06
CA TYR A 60 13.43 8.42 13.10
C TYR A 60 13.85 8.92 11.72
N THR A 61 15.11 8.74 11.33
CA THR A 61 15.68 9.32 10.09
C THR A 61 15.74 8.35 8.91
N THR A 62 15.49 7.05 9.11
CA THR A 62 15.68 6.02 8.06
C THR A 62 14.38 5.35 7.60
N GLY A 63 13.22 5.92 7.95
CA GLY A 63 11.92 5.33 7.66
C GLY A 63 11.62 5.31 6.15
N PHE A 64 11.70 4.11 5.54
CA PHE A 64 11.38 3.86 4.13
C PHE A 64 12.15 4.75 3.13
N ASN A 65 13.46 4.95 3.34
CA ASN A 65 14.27 5.83 2.49
C ASN A 65 15.63 5.26 2.04
N SER A 66 15.88 4.00 2.33
CA SER A 66 17.17 3.35 2.05
C SER A 66 16.99 1.89 1.67
N VAL A 67 17.67 1.46 0.59
CA VAL A 67 17.76 0.04 0.21
C VAL A 67 18.51 -0.81 1.23
N LEU A 68 19.23 -0.19 2.16
CA LEU A 68 19.92 -0.90 3.26
C LEU A 68 18.95 -1.42 4.33
N THR A 69 17.67 -1.09 4.21
CA THR A 69 16.62 -1.61 5.08
C THR A 69 16.46 -3.11 4.86
N ASN A 70 16.57 -3.89 5.94
CA ASN A 70 16.67 -5.36 5.87
C ASN A 70 15.45 -6.07 5.24
N SER A 71 14.31 -5.41 5.12
CA SER A 71 13.11 -5.98 4.50
C SER A 71 13.06 -5.83 2.99
N TRP A 72 13.92 -5.01 2.38
CA TRP A 72 13.87 -4.70 0.95
C TRP A 72 14.58 -5.80 0.17
N VAL A 73 13.81 -6.51 -0.67
CA VAL A 73 14.34 -7.54 -1.57
C VAL A 73 14.85 -6.91 -2.86
N TRP A 74 14.19 -5.85 -3.31
CA TRP A 74 14.59 -5.10 -4.50
C TRP A 74 14.23 -3.62 -4.35
N GLY A 75 15.14 -2.75 -4.77
CA GLY A 75 14.96 -1.31 -4.68
C GLY A 75 15.85 -0.55 -5.67
N SER A 76 15.53 0.72 -5.88
CA SER A 76 16.31 1.65 -6.68
C SER A 76 17.05 2.63 -5.77
N ILE A 77 18.37 2.74 -5.94
CA ILE A 77 19.22 3.64 -5.17
C ILE A 77 19.15 5.03 -5.79
N MET A 78 18.83 6.04 -5.00
CA MET A 78 18.84 7.43 -5.42
C MET A 78 20.04 8.17 -4.83
N THR A 79 20.67 9.01 -5.63
CA THR A 79 21.72 9.93 -5.22
C THR A 79 21.26 11.38 -5.34
N THR A 80 22.05 12.32 -4.82
CA THR A 80 21.75 13.75 -4.97
C THR A 80 21.77 14.21 -6.43
N GLU A 81 22.49 13.51 -7.31
CA GLU A 81 22.52 13.78 -8.76
C GLU A 81 21.22 13.39 -9.46
N ASP A 82 20.46 12.44 -8.90
CA ASP A 82 19.16 12.01 -9.42
C ASP A 82 18.02 12.97 -9.01
N VAL A 83 18.28 13.88 -8.05
CA VAL A 83 17.29 14.86 -7.58
C VAL A 83 17.16 16.00 -8.58
N HIS A 84 16.13 15.90 -9.42
CA HIS A 84 15.89 16.88 -10.47
C HIS A 84 15.35 18.23 -9.98
N SER A 85 14.49 18.22 -8.94
CA SER A 85 13.71 19.41 -8.60
C SER A 85 13.25 19.43 -7.14
N TYR A 86 13.15 20.64 -6.59
CA TYR A 86 12.48 20.93 -5.32
C TYR A 86 11.03 20.42 -5.29
N TRP A 87 10.34 20.38 -6.44
CA TRP A 87 8.92 20.01 -6.54
C TRP A 87 8.68 18.57 -7.02
N LEU A 88 9.51 18.07 -7.93
CA LEU A 88 9.27 16.82 -8.65
C LEU A 88 10.10 15.67 -8.04
N ASN A 89 9.78 15.30 -6.82
CA ASN A 89 10.42 14.19 -6.11
C ASN A 89 9.44 13.50 -5.15
N PHE A 90 9.69 12.23 -4.81
CA PHE A 90 8.81 11.44 -3.96
C PHE A 90 8.72 12.03 -2.54
N ALA A 91 9.85 12.39 -1.93
CA ALA A 91 9.88 12.89 -0.55
C ALA A 91 9.03 14.16 -0.38
N GLY A 92 9.14 15.10 -1.32
CA GLY A 92 8.36 16.34 -1.38
C GLY A 92 6.86 16.13 -1.61
N SER A 93 6.43 14.91 -1.95
CA SER A 93 5.02 14.54 -2.13
C SER A 93 4.45 13.65 -1.01
N MET A 94 5.28 12.78 -0.44
CA MET A 94 4.85 11.71 0.48
C MET A 94 5.34 11.90 1.92
N CYS A 95 6.44 12.62 2.14
CA CYS A 95 6.94 12.91 3.49
C CYS A 95 6.26 14.19 4.01
N PRO A 96 5.54 14.15 5.15
CA PRO A 96 4.89 15.34 5.71
C PRO A 96 5.85 16.25 6.50
N GLU A 97 7.09 15.81 6.70
CA GLU A 97 8.03 16.40 7.67
C GLU A 97 9.10 17.28 7.02
N GLN A 98 9.26 17.25 5.70
CA GLN A 98 10.18 18.13 4.99
C GLN A 98 9.61 19.57 4.86
N THR A 99 10.40 20.49 4.30
CA THR A 99 10.02 21.87 3.94
C THR A 99 10.12 22.17 2.43
N PHE A 100 10.28 21.14 1.58
CA PHE A 100 10.34 21.17 0.12
C PHE A 100 9.22 20.41 -0.63
N GLY A 101 8.86 20.84 -1.84
CA GLY A 101 7.71 20.25 -2.53
C GLY A 101 6.38 20.65 -1.87
N TYR A 102 5.34 19.84 -2.03
CA TYR A 102 3.96 20.21 -1.68
C TYR A 102 3.36 19.43 -0.50
N GLY A 103 3.99 18.33 -0.08
CA GLY A 103 3.52 17.48 1.02
C GLY A 103 3.74 18.05 2.42
N ASN A 104 4.23 19.29 2.56
CA ASN A 104 4.64 19.90 3.83
C ASN A 104 3.61 20.89 4.40
N ARG A 105 3.93 21.44 5.58
CA ARG A 105 3.13 22.42 6.33
C ARG A 105 2.74 23.67 5.56
N LYS A 106 3.59 24.13 4.65
CA LYS A 106 3.33 25.36 3.90
C LYS A 106 2.23 25.18 2.87
N TRP A 107 2.19 24.03 2.19
CA TRP A 107 1.26 23.76 1.08
C TRP A 107 0.15 22.78 1.43
N GLN A 108 0.28 22.09 2.56
CA GLN A 108 -0.72 21.18 3.14
C GLN A 108 -1.19 20.07 2.18
N GLY A 109 -0.34 19.66 1.23
CA GLY A 109 -0.61 18.58 0.28
C GLY A 109 -0.46 17.17 0.89
N TYR A 110 -0.84 17.01 2.15
CA TYR A 110 -0.65 15.80 2.93
C TYR A 110 -1.37 14.59 2.33
N LYS A 111 -0.78 13.41 2.54
CA LYS A 111 -1.41 12.13 2.20
C LYS A 111 -2.07 11.56 3.45
N LEU A 112 -3.39 11.41 3.36
CA LEU A 112 -4.22 10.95 4.47
C LEU A 112 -4.64 9.49 4.26
N ILE A 113 -4.66 8.70 5.33
CA ILE A 113 -5.37 7.41 5.30
C ILE A 113 -6.88 7.64 5.24
N GLY A 114 -7.61 6.78 4.52
CA GLY A 114 -9.07 6.84 4.55
C GLY A 114 -9.59 6.46 5.94
N LYS A 115 -10.51 7.27 6.49
CA LYS A 115 -11.10 7.07 7.83
C LYS A 115 -11.57 5.63 8.05
N LYS A 116 -12.33 5.07 7.09
CA LYS A 116 -12.80 3.68 7.17
C LYS A 116 -11.67 2.66 7.37
N LEU A 117 -10.51 2.84 6.73
CA LEU A 117 -9.37 1.94 6.92
C LEU A 117 -8.70 2.20 8.28
N PHE A 118 -8.52 3.46 8.68
CA PHE A 118 -7.93 3.79 9.98
C PHE A 118 -8.73 3.20 11.15
N ASP A 119 -10.06 3.31 11.09
CA ASP A 119 -10.97 2.79 12.11
C ASP A 119 -10.92 1.25 12.21
N GLN A 120 -10.49 0.56 11.16
CA GLN A 120 -10.31 -0.90 11.14
C GLN A 120 -9.01 -1.35 11.82
N ILE A 121 -8.06 -0.44 12.08
CA ILE A 121 -6.78 -0.79 12.71
C ILE A 121 -6.96 -0.78 14.24
N PRO A 122 -6.78 -1.92 14.94
CA PRO A 122 -6.84 -1.95 16.39
C PRO A 122 -5.63 -1.27 17.03
N ASN A 123 -5.76 -0.81 18.28
CA ASN A 123 -4.64 -0.16 18.99
C ASN A 123 -3.47 -1.12 19.30
N ALA A 124 -3.72 -2.44 19.27
CA ALA A 124 -2.66 -3.45 19.42
C ALA A 124 -1.79 -3.59 18.17
N ASP A 125 -2.27 -3.15 16.99
CA ASP A 125 -1.45 -3.07 15.78
C ASP A 125 -0.62 -1.80 15.83
N TRP A 126 0.69 -1.93 16.03
CA TRP A 126 1.57 -0.79 16.22
C TRP A 126 1.65 0.10 14.98
N ARG A 127 1.28 -0.41 13.78
CA ARG A 127 1.24 0.41 12.57
C ARG A 127 0.20 1.52 12.65
N LYS A 128 -0.80 1.42 13.53
CA LYS A 128 -1.83 2.46 13.70
C LYS A 128 -1.23 3.84 13.97
N THR A 129 -0.12 3.90 14.72
CA THR A 129 0.57 5.17 15.03
C THR A 129 1.38 5.73 13.85
N THR A 130 1.26 5.14 12.66
CA THR A 130 1.72 5.74 11.40
C THR A 130 0.84 6.90 10.95
N TRP A 131 -0.42 6.94 11.40
CA TRP A 131 -1.35 8.01 11.05
C TRP A 131 -1.83 8.73 12.29
N ILE A 132 -1.91 10.05 12.20
CA ILE A 132 -2.37 10.89 13.31
C ILE A 132 -3.84 10.61 13.58
N ALA A 133 -4.14 10.12 14.78
CA ALA A 133 -5.50 9.86 15.19
C ALA A 133 -6.30 11.17 15.28
N PRO A 134 -7.62 11.18 14.98
CA PRO A 134 -8.44 12.38 15.06
C PRO A 134 -8.36 13.12 16.39
N GLU A 135 -8.31 12.36 17.48
CA GLU A 135 -8.20 12.89 18.84
C GLU A 135 -6.83 13.51 19.16
N ASP A 136 -5.80 13.24 18.36
CA ASP A 136 -4.44 13.76 18.56
C ASP A 136 -4.06 14.87 17.57
N ALA A 137 -4.90 15.14 16.57
CA ALA A 137 -4.69 16.27 15.68
C ALA A 137 -4.66 17.58 16.49
N HIS A 138 -3.78 18.49 16.11
CA HIS A 138 -3.59 19.78 16.79
C HIS A 138 -3.09 19.71 18.24
N LYS A 139 -2.32 18.66 18.56
CA LYS A 139 -1.65 18.47 19.86
C LYS A 139 -0.20 18.08 19.64
N ALA A 140 0.64 18.23 20.66
CA ALA A 140 2.01 17.69 20.64
C ALA A 140 2.00 16.16 20.45
N PRO A 141 3.02 15.58 19.78
CA PRO A 141 3.07 14.16 19.43
C PRO A 141 3.22 13.23 20.65
N GLY A 142 3.79 13.76 21.74
CA GLY A 142 4.14 12.98 22.93
C GLY A 142 5.04 11.79 22.58
N THR A 143 4.88 10.67 23.27
CA THR A 143 5.63 9.44 22.99
C THR A 143 4.92 8.50 22.02
N LYS A 144 3.71 8.87 21.55
CA LYS A 144 2.87 8.03 20.68
C LYS A 144 3.36 8.04 19.23
N TYR A 145 3.77 9.21 18.73
CA TYR A 145 4.19 9.40 17.35
C TYR A 145 5.72 9.52 17.25
N ARG A 146 6.29 8.90 16.22
CA ARG A 146 7.74 8.87 15.97
C ARG A 146 8.02 9.77 14.78
N THR A 147 8.37 11.03 15.06
CA THR A 147 8.40 12.12 14.08
C THR A 147 9.67 12.96 14.24
N LEU A 148 10.10 13.58 13.14
CA LEU A 148 11.15 14.58 13.06
C LEU A 148 10.63 15.99 13.38
N LEU A 149 9.31 16.19 13.41
CA LEU A 149 8.70 17.48 13.72
C LEU A 149 8.89 17.86 15.18
N THR A 150 9.00 19.17 15.44
CA THR A 150 8.85 19.72 16.79
C THR A 150 7.40 19.58 17.27
N ASP A 151 7.17 19.75 18.57
CA ASP A 151 5.82 19.71 19.15
C ASP A 151 4.87 20.72 18.47
N ASP A 152 5.37 21.94 18.24
CA ASP A 152 4.61 23.01 17.57
C ASP A 152 4.32 22.66 16.10
N ASP A 153 5.32 22.17 15.38
CA ASP A 153 5.16 21.82 13.97
C ASP A 153 4.22 20.62 13.77
N PHE A 154 4.23 19.66 14.69
CA PHE A 154 3.31 18.53 14.66
C PHE A 154 1.87 18.96 14.97
N ALA A 155 1.67 19.97 15.82
CA ALA A 155 0.34 20.52 16.11
C ALA A 155 -0.33 21.19 14.88
N ASP A 156 0.42 21.50 13.81
CA ASP A 156 -0.16 21.95 12.55
C ASP A 156 -0.81 20.81 11.73
N MET A 157 -0.52 19.54 12.05
CA MET A 157 -0.91 18.41 11.22
C MET A 157 -2.40 18.07 11.33
N PRO A 158 -3.11 17.90 10.19
CA PRO A 158 -4.49 17.45 10.20
C PRO A 158 -4.61 15.97 10.59
N PRO A 159 -5.82 15.52 11.02
CA PRO A 159 -6.06 14.11 11.32
C PRO A 159 -5.84 13.23 10.09
N TYR A 160 -5.51 11.97 10.34
CA TYR A 160 -5.23 10.93 9.34
C TYR A 160 -3.94 11.13 8.53
N THR A 161 -3.15 12.17 8.80
CA THR A 161 -1.86 12.40 8.14
C THR A 161 -0.91 11.22 8.36
N GLY A 162 -0.39 10.65 7.27
CA GLY A 162 0.56 9.54 7.34
C GLY A 162 2.00 10.02 7.46
N ILE A 163 2.66 9.63 8.55
CA ILE A 163 4.08 9.90 8.86
C ILE A 163 4.93 8.64 8.64
N LYS A 164 4.74 7.94 7.50
CA LYS A 164 5.45 6.69 7.20
C LYS A 164 6.85 6.90 6.61
N PHE A 165 6.96 7.83 5.66
CA PHE A 165 8.17 8.06 4.88
C PHE A 165 8.99 9.21 5.47
N ARG A 166 10.31 9.06 5.46
CA ARG A 166 11.26 10.07 5.93
C ARG A 166 12.08 10.62 4.77
N PRO A 167 12.37 11.94 4.76
CA PRO A 167 13.44 12.47 3.91
C PRO A 167 14.75 11.72 4.15
N LYS A 168 15.63 11.66 3.14
CA LYS A 168 16.92 10.95 3.27
C LYS A 168 17.69 11.47 4.48
N ASN A 169 18.12 10.57 5.36
CA ASN A 169 18.82 10.89 6.61
C ASN A 169 18.06 11.85 7.54
N GLY A 170 16.75 12.04 7.35
CA GLY A 170 15.96 13.04 8.07
C GLY A 170 16.24 14.48 7.67
N GLU A 171 16.89 14.73 6.54
CA GLU A 171 17.14 16.09 6.05
C GLU A 171 15.84 16.77 5.59
N MET A 172 15.31 17.66 6.42
CA MET A 172 14.02 18.29 6.21
C MET A 172 14.08 19.49 5.28
N ASN A 173 15.24 20.13 5.09
CA ASN A 173 15.34 21.47 4.49
C ASN A 173 16.02 21.47 3.12
N ASP A 174 17.17 20.81 3.00
CA ASP A 174 17.89 20.74 1.73
C ASP A 174 17.27 19.66 0.84
N TYR A 175 16.49 20.07 -0.15
CA TYR A 175 15.86 19.15 -1.09
C TYR A 175 16.87 18.32 -1.89
N THR A 176 18.09 18.83 -2.13
CA THR A 176 19.08 18.09 -2.92
C THR A 176 19.58 16.84 -2.19
N ILE A 177 19.52 16.86 -0.85
CA ILE A 177 19.88 15.75 0.02
C ILE A 177 18.61 14.99 0.44
N GLY A 178 17.65 15.68 1.05
CA GLY A 178 16.45 15.09 1.64
C GLY A 178 15.54 14.38 0.63
N ALA A 179 15.58 14.78 -0.65
CA ALA A 179 14.80 14.13 -1.70
C ALA A 179 15.46 12.88 -2.31
N ALA A 180 16.73 12.59 -2.03
CA ALA A 180 17.46 11.42 -2.52
C ALA A 180 17.08 10.13 -1.76
N VAL A 181 15.77 9.88 -1.66
CA VAL A 181 15.15 8.73 -0.99
C VAL A 181 15.14 7.55 -1.95
N ASP A 182 15.66 6.41 -1.51
CA ASP A 182 15.64 5.18 -2.32
C ASP A 182 14.19 4.68 -2.50
N TYR A 183 13.92 3.97 -3.59
CA TYR A 183 12.57 3.47 -3.89
C TYR A 183 12.44 1.97 -3.64
N PRO A 184 11.54 1.52 -2.76
CA PRO A 184 11.25 0.10 -2.61
C PRO A 184 10.49 -0.39 -3.84
N LEU A 185 11.02 -1.41 -4.49
CA LEU A 185 10.34 -2.10 -5.60
C LEU A 185 9.71 -3.42 -5.14
N MET A 186 10.33 -4.09 -4.17
CA MET A 186 9.82 -5.30 -3.55
C MET A 186 10.32 -5.41 -2.10
N ARG A 187 9.43 -5.73 -1.17
CA ARG A 187 9.77 -6.04 0.23
C ARG A 187 9.32 -7.45 0.59
N ILE A 188 10.00 -8.04 1.58
CA ILE A 188 9.77 -9.43 1.98
C ILE A 188 8.36 -9.65 2.55
N GLU A 189 7.73 -8.64 3.14
CA GLU A 189 6.35 -8.72 3.61
C GLU A 189 5.35 -8.99 2.49
N GLU A 190 5.68 -8.60 1.25
CA GLU A 190 4.85 -8.93 0.10
C GLU A 190 4.80 -10.44 -0.09
N MET A 191 5.91 -11.14 0.12
CA MET A 191 5.98 -12.59 0.01
C MET A 191 5.16 -13.27 1.11
N TYR A 192 5.21 -12.79 2.35
CA TYR A 192 4.38 -13.34 3.44
C TYR A 192 2.88 -13.20 3.15
N LEU A 193 2.45 -12.04 2.63
CA LEU A 193 1.04 -11.79 2.33
C LEU A 193 0.58 -12.49 1.05
N ILE A 194 1.44 -12.62 0.03
CA ILE A 194 1.18 -13.47 -1.15
C ILE A 194 1.05 -14.93 -0.72
N GLU A 195 1.97 -15.43 0.11
CA GLU A 195 1.94 -16.81 0.57
C GLU A 195 0.68 -17.11 1.39
N ALA A 196 0.28 -16.22 2.30
CA ALA A 196 -0.93 -16.39 3.09
C ALA A 196 -2.19 -16.50 2.22
N GLU A 197 -2.35 -15.60 1.24
CA GLU A 197 -3.45 -15.69 0.28
C GLU A 197 -3.37 -16.97 -0.54
N ALA A 198 -2.21 -17.24 -1.15
CA ALA A 198 -2.01 -18.34 -2.06
C ALA A 198 -2.21 -19.70 -1.38
N ILE A 199 -1.76 -19.87 -0.13
CA ILE A 199 -2.04 -21.06 0.68
C ILE A 199 -3.53 -21.18 0.98
N GLY A 200 -4.20 -20.08 1.34
CA GLY A 200 -5.66 -20.09 1.51
C GLY A 200 -6.39 -20.59 0.26
N MET A 201 -6.01 -20.07 -0.91
CA MET A 201 -6.65 -20.37 -2.18
C MET A 201 -6.31 -21.76 -2.74
N SER A 202 -5.18 -22.36 -2.36
CA SER A 202 -4.74 -23.68 -2.88
C SER A 202 -4.93 -24.83 -1.89
N GLN A 203 -4.89 -24.56 -0.59
CA GLN A 203 -4.92 -25.58 0.48
C GLN A 203 -6.11 -25.42 1.44
N GLY A 204 -6.88 -24.34 1.29
CA GLY A 204 -8.11 -24.10 2.04
C GLY A 204 -8.00 -23.00 3.10
N LEU A 205 -9.17 -22.50 3.49
CA LEU A 205 -9.34 -21.29 4.31
C LEU A 205 -8.53 -21.30 5.61
N ALA A 206 -8.59 -22.40 6.37
CA ALA A 206 -7.90 -22.50 7.66
C ALA A 206 -6.38 -22.35 7.54
N ALA A 207 -5.78 -22.90 6.47
CA ALA A 207 -4.34 -22.80 6.22
C ALA A 207 -3.92 -21.36 5.90
N GLY A 208 -4.71 -20.65 5.09
CA GLY A 208 -4.48 -19.23 4.79
C GLY A 208 -4.64 -18.33 6.02
N ILE A 209 -5.68 -18.55 6.81
CA ILE A 209 -5.91 -17.82 8.07
C ILE A 209 -4.70 -17.96 9.00
N SER A 210 -4.22 -19.20 9.20
CA SER A 210 -3.04 -19.44 10.05
C SER A 210 -1.84 -18.62 9.58
N LYS A 211 -1.52 -18.61 8.27
CA LYS A 211 -0.38 -17.85 7.74
C LYS A 211 -0.54 -16.34 7.92
N LEU A 212 -1.74 -15.81 7.71
CA LEU A 212 -2.03 -14.39 7.90
C LEU A 212 -1.90 -14.00 9.38
N GLU A 213 -2.49 -14.79 10.28
CA GLU A 213 -2.41 -14.56 11.72
C GLU A 213 -0.98 -14.67 12.24
N ASP A 214 -0.21 -15.66 11.78
CA ASP A 214 1.20 -15.82 12.14
C ASP A 214 2.00 -14.57 11.77
N PHE A 215 1.88 -14.09 10.52
CA PHE A 215 2.59 -12.88 10.06
C PHE A 215 2.19 -11.65 10.88
N VAL A 216 0.89 -11.40 11.02
CA VAL A 216 0.38 -10.18 11.68
C VAL A 216 0.72 -10.20 13.18
N ASN A 217 0.51 -11.31 13.86
CA ASN A 217 0.79 -11.43 15.30
C ASN A 217 2.29 -11.41 15.61
N THR A 218 3.12 -11.97 14.74
CA THR A 218 4.58 -11.99 14.95
C THR A 218 5.21 -10.63 14.72
N PHE A 219 4.79 -9.92 13.66
CA PHE A 219 5.54 -8.77 13.20
C PHE A 219 4.82 -7.42 13.36
N ARG A 220 3.50 -7.40 13.59
CA ARG A 220 2.68 -6.16 13.55
C ARG A 220 1.92 -5.86 14.83
N TYR A 221 1.72 -6.84 15.69
CA TYR A 221 0.94 -6.68 16.91
C TYR A 221 1.81 -6.64 18.16
N ASN A 222 1.45 -5.75 19.09
CA ASN A 222 1.84 -5.88 20.47
C ASN A 222 0.95 -6.93 21.14
N THR A 223 1.44 -8.17 21.19
CA THR A 223 0.73 -9.33 21.75
C THR A 223 0.45 -9.23 23.25
N SER A 224 1.10 -8.29 23.96
CA SER A 224 0.77 -7.98 25.36
C SER A 224 -0.49 -7.11 25.50
N VAL A 225 -0.90 -6.41 24.43
CA VAL A 225 -2.11 -5.57 24.37
C VAL A 225 -3.27 -6.33 23.73
N GLY A 226 -3.00 -7.16 22.72
CA GLY A 226 -3.99 -8.00 22.07
C GLY A 226 -3.41 -8.76 20.89
N SER A 227 -4.22 -9.62 20.28
CA SER A 227 -3.85 -10.38 19.08
C SER A 227 -4.82 -10.12 17.93
N TYR A 228 -4.31 -10.30 16.73
CA TYR A 228 -5.10 -10.35 15.50
C TYR A 228 -5.77 -11.71 15.38
N THR A 229 -7.05 -11.70 15.01
CA THR A 229 -7.82 -12.90 14.65
C THR A 229 -8.62 -12.62 13.38
N CYS A 230 -8.42 -13.46 12.36
CA CYS A 230 -9.13 -13.38 11.09
C CYS A 230 -10.45 -14.14 11.18
N LYS A 231 -11.54 -13.41 11.43
CA LYS A 231 -12.90 -13.98 11.56
C LYS A 231 -13.65 -13.91 10.23
N VAL A 232 -13.44 -14.91 9.38
CA VAL A 232 -14.13 -15.06 8.08
C VAL A 232 -14.48 -16.52 7.85
N ASN A 233 -15.53 -16.77 7.06
CA ASN A 233 -16.07 -18.13 6.85
C ASN A 233 -15.90 -18.64 5.41
N ASP A 234 -15.36 -17.81 4.51
CA ASP A 234 -15.14 -18.16 3.11
C ASP A 234 -13.87 -17.51 2.55
N LEU A 235 -13.41 -18.01 1.40
CA LEU A 235 -12.17 -17.58 0.76
C LEU A 235 -12.23 -16.16 0.19
N LYS A 236 -13.41 -15.69 -0.24
CA LYS A 236 -13.58 -14.35 -0.80
C LYS A 236 -13.41 -13.28 0.27
N GLU A 237 -14.03 -13.47 1.43
CA GLU A 237 -13.86 -12.59 2.58
C GLU A 237 -12.44 -12.70 3.17
N PHE A 238 -11.82 -13.88 3.11
CA PHE A 238 -10.40 -14.04 3.47
C PHE A 238 -9.47 -13.21 2.56
N GLN A 239 -9.65 -13.25 1.24
CA GLN A 239 -8.87 -12.41 0.32
C GLN A 239 -9.06 -10.92 0.63
N LYS A 240 -10.28 -10.47 0.94
CA LYS A 240 -10.53 -9.08 1.39
C LYS A 240 -9.75 -8.76 2.66
N LYS A 241 -9.61 -9.70 3.60
CA LYS A 241 -8.79 -9.51 4.81
C LYS A 241 -7.30 -9.50 4.55
N VAL A 242 -6.78 -10.32 3.64
CA VAL A 242 -5.39 -10.20 3.19
C VAL A 242 -5.17 -8.82 2.57
N VAL A 243 -6.07 -8.36 1.69
CA VAL A 243 -5.97 -7.01 1.08
C VAL A 243 -6.10 -5.91 2.13
N GLU A 244 -6.95 -6.04 3.15
CA GLU A 244 -7.02 -5.10 4.28
C GLU A 244 -5.65 -4.96 4.97
N GLN A 245 -4.98 -6.08 5.27
CA GLN A 245 -3.64 -6.08 5.84
C GLN A 245 -2.59 -5.50 4.88
N LYS A 246 -2.66 -5.81 3.57
CA LYS A 246 -1.79 -5.19 2.56
C LYS A 246 -2.02 -3.68 2.49
N ARG A 247 -3.25 -3.19 2.59
CA ARG A 247 -3.57 -1.75 2.56
C ARG A 247 -2.94 -0.97 3.71
N ILE A 248 -2.84 -1.59 4.88
CA ILE A 248 -2.15 -1.04 6.05
C ILE A 248 -0.63 -1.11 5.83
N GLU A 249 -0.14 -2.28 5.45
CA GLU A 249 1.30 -2.58 5.27
C GLU A 249 1.95 -1.72 4.18
N PHE A 250 1.32 -1.62 3.02
CA PHE A 250 1.87 -1.01 1.81
C PHE A 250 1.27 0.34 1.48
N TRP A 251 0.73 1.03 2.49
CA TRP A 251 0.24 2.39 2.31
C TRP A 251 1.36 3.28 1.74
N GLY A 252 1.07 3.94 0.62
CA GLY A 252 2.00 4.81 -0.09
C GLY A 252 3.00 4.12 -1.03
N GLU A 253 3.01 2.79 -1.13
CA GLU A 253 4.01 2.04 -1.92
C GLU A 253 3.49 1.57 -3.30
N GLY A 254 2.26 1.93 -3.67
CA GLY A 254 1.75 1.77 -5.04
C GLY A 254 1.24 0.37 -5.45
N ILE A 255 1.36 -0.65 -4.60
CA ILE A 255 1.02 -2.03 -5.01
C ILE A 255 -0.47 -2.39 -4.89
N ILE A 256 -1.21 -1.73 -3.99
CA ILE A 256 -2.63 -2.04 -3.69
C ILE A 256 -3.56 -1.85 -4.89
N PHE A 257 -3.16 -0.97 -5.81
CA PHE A 257 -3.86 -0.77 -7.07
C PHE A 257 -4.12 -2.11 -7.78
N TRP A 258 -3.14 -3.00 -7.82
CA TRP A 258 -3.24 -4.29 -8.49
C TRP A 258 -4.15 -5.28 -7.77
N ASP A 259 -4.20 -5.24 -6.43
CA ASP A 259 -5.10 -6.10 -5.64
C ASP A 259 -6.57 -5.75 -5.90
N TYR A 260 -6.92 -4.46 -5.97
CA TYR A 260 -8.28 -4.04 -6.31
C TYR A 260 -8.69 -4.48 -7.71
N LYS A 261 -7.78 -4.40 -8.68
CA LYS A 261 -8.06 -4.81 -10.06
C LYS A 261 -8.22 -6.33 -10.19
N ARG A 262 -7.27 -7.10 -9.67
CA ARG A 262 -7.23 -8.56 -9.89
C ARG A 262 -8.35 -9.32 -9.16
N LEU A 263 -8.98 -8.69 -8.17
CA LEU A 263 -10.08 -9.23 -7.37
C LEU A 263 -11.41 -8.48 -7.61
N GLU A 264 -11.42 -7.47 -8.48
CA GLU A 264 -12.59 -6.63 -8.78
C GLU A 264 -13.26 -6.07 -7.51
N LEU A 265 -12.43 -5.61 -6.57
CA LEU A 265 -12.90 -5.09 -5.29
C LEU A 265 -13.55 -3.72 -5.49
N GLN A 266 -14.62 -3.50 -4.72
CA GLN A 266 -15.27 -2.21 -4.66
C GLN A 266 -14.36 -1.15 -4.01
N VAL A 267 -14.13 -0.05 -4.71
CA VAL A 267 -13.53 1.17 -4.14
C VAL A 267 -14.65 1.99 -3.51
N VAL A 268 -14.54 2.31 -2.22
CA VAL A 268 -15.54 3.09 -1.49
C VAL A 268 -14.87 4.33 -0.89
N ARG A 269 -15.35 5.51 -1.29
CA ARG A 269 -14.88 6.82 -0.78
C ARG A 269 -16.02 7.71 -0.27
N GLY A 270 -17.25 7.48 -0.71
CA GLY A 270 -18.44 8.18 -0.26
C GLY A 270 -19.20 7.38 0.80
N TYR A 271 -19.36 7.96 1.98
CA TYR A 271 -20.14 7.44 3.11
C TYR A 271 -20.23 8.54 4.18
N PRO A 272 -21.24 8.50 5.08
CA PRO A 272 -21.36 9.47 6.16
C PRO A 272 -20.08 9.59 6.99
N GLY A 273 -19.59 10.82 7.17
CA GLY A 273 -18.35 11.11 7.89
C GLY A 273 -17.05 10.73 7.16
N THR A 274 -17.07 10.48 5.84
CA THR A 274 -15.85 10.26 5.05
C THR A 274 -14.90 11.46 5.11
N ASN A 275 -13.58 11.19 5.18
CA ASN A 275 -12.55 12.21 5.03
C ASN A 275 -12.13 12.43 3.57
N ALA A 276 -12.86 11.85 2.60
CA ALA A 276 -12.66 12.15 1.18
C ALA A 276 -13.29 13.53 0.83
N PRO A 277 -12.57 14.40 0.09
CA PRO A 277 -13.08 15.71 -0.30
C PRO A 277 -14.26 15.59 -1.27
N ILE A 278 -15.15 16.59 -1.23
CA ILE A 278 -16.22 16.77 -2.24
C ILE A 278 -15.56 16.88 -3.63
N GLY A 279 -16.17 16.28 -4.64
CA GLY A 279 -15.65 16.05 -5.98
C GLY A 279 -14.90 14.73 -6.14
N TYR A 280 -14.63 13.98 -5.07
CA TYR A 280 -13.81 12.75 -5.10
C TYR A 280 -14.45 11.55 -4.38
N ARG A 281 -15.74 11.66 -4.02
CA ARG A 281 -16.51 10.66 -3.24
C ARG A 281 -17.19 9.63 -4.15
N PHE A 282 -16.39 8.88 -4.90
CA PHE A 282 -16.92 7.85 -5.81
C PHE A 282 -16.88 6.46 -5.18
N ASN A 283 -17.98 5.73 -5.35
CA ASN A 283 -18.10 4.34 -4.98
C ASN A 283 -18.24 3.50 -6.25
N SER A 284 -17.25 2.65 -6.55
CA SER A 284 -17.34 1.76 -7.71
C SER A 284 -18.40 0.68 -7.47
N ILE A 285 -18.70 -0.10 -8.51
CA ILE A 285 -19.64 -1.22 -8.42
C ILE A 285 -18.88 -2.46 -7.90
N GLU A 286 -19.47 -3.20 -6.97
CA GLU A 286 -18.88 -4.45 -6.48
C GLU A 286 -18.86 -5.52 -7.58
N GLY A 287 -17.76 -6.27 -7.68
CA GLY A 287 -17.59 -7.29 -8.73
C GLY A 287 -17.16 -6.71 -10.08
N TYR A 288 -16.81 -5.43 -10.13
CA TYR A 288 -16.24 -4.79 -11.32
C TYR A 288 -15.02 -3.95 -10.93
N CYS A 289 -13.99 -3.99 -11.78
CA CYS A 289 -12.87 -3.08 -11.65
C CYS A 289 -13.36 -1.62 -11.74
N ALA A 290 -12.98 -0.78 -10.78
CA ALA A 290 -13.34 0.63 -10.82
C ALA A 290 -12.82 1.27 -12.13
N PRO A 291 -13.65 2.05 -12.85
CA PRO A 291 -13.33 2.41 -14.21
C PRO A 291 -12.12 3.36 -14.31
N TRP A 292 -11.87 4.19 -13.29
CA TRP A 292 -10.68 5.03 -13.16
C TRP A 292 -9.39 4.26 -12.80
N MET A 293 -9.46 2.95 -12.56
CA MET A 293 -8.29 2.10 -12.36
C MET A 293 -7.77 1.51 -13.68
N ASN A 294 -8.38 1.82 -14.82
CA ASN A 294 -7.81 1.48 -16.13
C ASN A 294 -6.98 2.66 -16.65
N ILE A 295 -5.69 2.41 -16.91
CA ILE A 295 -4.81 3.41 -17.51
C ILE A 295 -5.29 3.61 -18.96
N PHE A 296 -5.68 4.84 -19.26
CA PHE A 296 -6.18 5.23 -20.57
C PHE A 296 -5.02 5.36 -21.55
N ILE A 297 -5.11 4.69 -22.70
CA ILE A 297 -4.15 4.91 -23.81
C ILE A 297 -4.21 6.39 -24.21
N SER A 298 -3.07 7.09 -24.17
CA SER A 298 -3.02 8.52 -24.45
C SER A 298 -3.75 8.88 -25.74
N LEU A 299 -4.55 9.95 -25.72
CA LEU A 299 -5.19 10.48 -26.94
C LEU A 299 -4.16 10.79 -28.02
N TYR A 300 -2.94 11.18 -27.63
CA TYR A 300 -1.82 11.39 -28.55
C TYR A 300 -1.52 10.14 -29.38
N GLU A 301 -1.58 8.94 -28.78
CA GLU A 301 -1.34 7.68 -29.50
C GLU A 301 -2.39 7.46 -30.59
N ASN A 302 -3.67 7.73 -30.32
CA ASN A 302 -4.74 7.61 -31.31
C ASN A 302 -4.63 8.64 -32.46
N VAL A 303 -3.96 9.78 -32.24
CA VAL A 303 -3.70 10.75 -33.30
C VAL A 303 -2.79 10.14 -34.37
N PHE A 304 -1.74 9.42 -33.97
CA PHE A 304 -0.71 8.90 -34.90
C PHE A 304 -0.88 7.43 -35.27
N ASN A 305 -1.46 6.63 -34.38
CA ASN A 305 -1.72 5.21 -34.59
C ASN A 305 -3.22 4.98 -34.76
N LYS A 306 -3.71 5.06 -36.01
CA LYS A 306 -5.13 4.87 -36.33
C LYS A 306 -5.64 3.44 -36.09
N GLY A 307 -4.74 2.48 -35.87
CA GLY A 307 -5.09 1.12 -35.43
C GLY A 307 -5.34 1.03 -33.92
N ALA A 308 -4.97 2.03 -33.12
CA ALA A 308 -5.18 2.04 -31.68
C ALA A 308 -6.65 2.25 -31.34
N VAL A 309 -7.28 1.22 -30.75
CA VAL A 309 -8.61 1.31 -30.16
C VAL A 309 -8.46 1.82 -28.73
N LEU A 310 -9.03 3.00 -28.46
CA LEU A 310 -8.99 3.62 -27.15
C LEU A 310 -9.91 2.89 -26.17
N ASN A 311 -9.55 2.96 -24.88
CA ASN A 311 -10.44 2.53 -23.81
C ASN A 311 -11.74 3.36 -23.84
N PRO A 312 -12.88 2.82 -23.37
CA PRO A 312 -14.09 3.62 -23.16
C PRO A 312 -13.79 4.79 -22.21
N ASP A 313 -14.38 5.95 -22.47
CA ASP A 313 -14.31 7.09 -21.56
C ASP A 313 -15.13 6.78 -20.30
N PRO A 314 -14.49 6.66 -19.12
CA PRO A 314 -15.19 6.36 -17.88
C PRO A 314 -15.85 7.59 -17.23
N SER A 315 -15.72 8.77 -17.84
CA SER A 315 -16.28 10.01 -17.31
C SER A 315 -17.77 9.85 -17.05
N GLN A 316 -18.21 10.26 -15.86
CA GLN A 316 -19.61 10.17 -15.40
C GLN A 316 -20.18 8.75 -15.28
N ALA A 317 -19.39 7.69 -15.50
CA ALA A 317 -19.86 6.31 -15.35
C ALA A 317 -20.29 5.98 -13.91
N ILE A 318 -19.72 6.68 -12.93
CA ILE A 318 -20.04 6.55 -11.50
C ILE A 318 -20.44 7.92 -10.97
N LYS A 319 -21.64 8.02 -10.38
CA LYS A 319 -22.10 9.25 -9.74
C LYS A 319 -21.34 9.49 -8.44
N GLU A 320 -21.04 10.76 -8.17
CA GLU A 320 -20.51 11.14 -6.87
C GLU A 320 -21.56 10.87 -5.78
N TRP A 321 -21.14 10.30 -4.67
CA TRP A 321 -21.96 10.17 -3.48
C TRP A 321 -22.09 11.51 -2.77
N VAL A 322 -23.33 11.87 -2.44
CA VAL A 322 -23.68 13.06 -1.66
C VAL A 322 -24.37 12.58 -0.38
N GLU A 323 -24.12 13.28 0.73
CA GLU A 323 -24.67 12.95 2.04
C GLU A 323 -26.16 13.26 2.16
#